data_AF-A0A1V5I9G2-F1
#
_entry.id   AF-A0A1V5I9G2-F1
#
_cell.length_a   1.000
_cell.length_b   1.000
_cell.length_c   1.000
_cell.angle_alpha   90.00
_cell.angle_beta   90.00
_cell.angle_gamma   90.00
#
_symmetry.space_group_name_H-M   'P 1'
#
loop_
_entity.id
_entity.type
_entity.pdbx_description
1 polymer ?
#
loop_
_entity_poly.entity_id
_entity_poly.type
_entity_poly.pdbx_seq_one_letter_code
_entity_poly.pdbx_strand_id
1 'polypeptide(L)'
;MFVKTCTHHGPLEQNQVYKHGKYLECKQCVLDRCRSRHLANRDQILEKRRASYPDRQSHALKYEKERYRTKTDFVKASAHRCKLNRKIEVIRHYSNGSMVCARCPESNLAFLCLDHVSDDGAEHRKREDLRHPYMWAKRNGFPPVFQVLCHNCNCVKNSERPEASPRNPARLATKVEVMSAYCSGTPRCAMCPIDDIRVLSMDHVDGWGSGHRKWMKENGVRNLYVHLKKSGYPAGFRVLCQNHNMGEYCMA
;
A
#
# COMPACT_ATOMS: atom_id res chain seq x y z
N MET A 1 4.63 63.25 -15.34
CA MET A 1 3.96 64.13 -14.36
C MET A 1 4.55 63.83 -12.98
N PHE A 2 5.30 64.75 -12.41
CA PHE A 2 5.84 64.61 -11.04
C PHE A 2 4.68 64.62 -10.05
N VAL A 3 4.60 63.61 -9.17
CA VAL A 3 3.43 63.44 -8.29
C VAL A 3 3.68 64.02 -6.91
N LYS A 4 4.94 64.10 -6.47
CA LYS A 4 5.34 64.72 -5.18
C LYS A 4 6.87 64.92 -5.14
N THR A 5 7.37 65.87 -4.35
CA THR A 5 8.80 65.99 -4.03
C THR A 5 9.10 65.42 -2.64
N CYS A 6 10.17 64.66 -2.51
CA CYS A 6 10.69 64.17 -1.24
C CYS A 6 11.88 65.03 -0.81
N THR A 7 11.89 65.43 0.45
CA THR A 7 12.98 66.23 1.05
C THR A 7 14.33 65.52 1.05
N HIS A 8 14.35 64.18 1.01
CA HIS A 8 15.57 63.36 1.02
C HIS A 8 15.95 62.82 -0.36
N HIS A 9 14.97 62.59 -1.25
CA HIS A 9 15.19 61.87 -2.51
C HIS A 9 14.76 62.66 -3.76
N GLY A 10 14.42 63.94 -3.60
CA GLY A 10 14.10 64.83 -4.72
C GLY A 10 12.71 64.58 -5.35
N PRO A 11 12.50 65.03 -6.60
CA PRO A 11 11.25 64.85 -7.34
C PRO A 11 10.93 63.37 -7.57
N LEU A 12 9.69 62.97 -7.26
CA LEU A 12 9.24 61.58 -7.38
C LEU A 12 8.16 61.42 -8.45
N GLU A 13 8.28 60.34 -9.20
CA GLU A 13 7.27 59.82 -10.08
C GLU A 13 6.24 58.96 -9.33
N GLN A 14 5.11 58.68 -9.97
CA GLN A 14 4.00 57.93 -9.37
C GLN A 14 4.41 56.52 -8.89
N ASN A 15 5.35 55.88 -9.58
CA ASN A 15 5.89 54.56 -9.24
C ASN A 15 6.89 54.61 -8.06
N GLN A 16 7.35 55.79 -7.63
CA GLN A 16 8.33 55.99 -6.56
C GLN A 16 7.70 56.38 -5.22
N VAL A 17 6.36 56.37 -5.14
CA VAL A 17 5.60 56.63 -3.91
C VAL A 17 4.73 55.43 -3.49
N TYR A 18 4.61 55.21 -2.19
CA TYR A 18 3.58 54.35 -1.60
C TYR A 18 2.35 55.20 -1.29
N LYS A 19 1.16 54.64 -1.53
CA LYS A 19 -0.12 55.28 -1.21
C LYS A 19 -0.69 54.67 0.08
N HIS A 20 -0.76 55.47 1.14
CA HIS A 20 -1.36 55.11 2.41
C HIS A 20 -2.62 55.93 2.62
N GLY A 21 -3.78 55.40 2.21
CA GLY A 21 -5.04 56.13 2.23
C GLY A 21 -4.96 57.42 1.40
N LYS A 22 -5.07 58.57 2.07
CA LYS A 22 -4.99 59.91 1.44
C LYS A 22 -3.56 60.45 1.30
N TYR A 23 -2.54 59.76 1.84
CA TYR A 23 -1.16 60.25 1.88
C TYR A 23 -0.26 59.48 0.91
N LEU A 24 0.72 60.20 0.35
CA LEU A 24 1.80 59.64 -0.46
C LEU A 24 3.13 59.73 0.28
N GLU A 25 3.84 58.62 0.39
CA GLU A 25 5.15 58.51 1.04
C GLU A 25 6.21 58.06 0.03
N CYS A 26 7.43 58.61 0.12
CA CYS A 26 8.56 58.20 -0.72
C CYS A 26 8.93 56.73 -0.44
N LYS A 27 8.96 55.88 -1.48
CA LYS A 27 9.35 54.48 -1.33
C LYS A 27 10.75 54.32 -0.73
N GLN A 28 11.68 55.17 -1.16
CA GLN A 28 13.06 55.09 -0.70
C GLN A 28 13.19 55.43 0.79
N CYS A 29 12.50 56.47 1.27
CA CYS A 29 12.44 56.78 2.71
C CYS A 29 11.86 55.63 3.55
N VAL A 30 10.85 54.93 3.04
CA VAL A 30 10.28 53.75 3.71
C VAL A 30 11.31 52.62 3.78
N LEU A 31 12.01 52.37 2.66
CA LEU A 31 13.08 51.36 2.62
C LEU A 31 14.22 51.71 3.58
N ASP A 32 14.63 52.97 3.64
CA ASP A 32 15.68 53.44 4.56
C ASP A 32 15.27 53.25 6.02
N ARG A 33 14.04 53.65 6.38
CA ARG A 33 13.50 53.43 7.72
C ARG A 33 13.40 51.94 8.06
N CYS A 34 12.99 51.11 7.11
CA CYS A 34 12.96 49.66 7.28
C CYS A 34 14.37 49.08 7.48
N ARG A 35 15.37 49.54 6.72
CA ARG A 35 16.78 49.14 6.89
C ARG A 35 17.33 49.57 8.24
N SER A 36 17.13 50.83 8.63
CA SER A 36 17.57 51.35 9.94
C SER A 36 16.92 50.59 11.08
N ARG A 37 15.62 50.32 11.01
CA ARG A 37 14.91 49.49 12.00
C ARG A 37 15.45 48.06 12.03
N HIS A 38 15.74 47.45 10.89
CA HIS A 38 16.30 46.11 10.82
C HIS A 38 17.72 46.05 11.41
N LEU A 39 18.55 47.07 11.16
CA LEU A 39 19.90 47.19 11.73
C LEU A 39 19.83 47.40 13.25
N ALA A 40 18.97 48.30 13.73
CA ALA A 40 18.80 48.58 15.16
C ALA A 40 18.26 47.37 15.95
N ASN A 41 17.47 46.50 15.31
CA ASN A 41 16.91 45.30 15.95
C ASN A 41 17.65 44.02 15.54
N ARG A 42 18.80 44.11 14.88
CA ARG A 42 19.49 42.96 14.28
C ARG A 42 19.76 41.87 15.30
N ASP A 43 20.29 42.24 16.46
CA ASP A 43 20.69 41.26 17.48
C ASP A 43 19.48 40.60 18.14
N GLN A 44 18.42 41.36 18.45
CA GLN A 44 17.15 40.79 18.94
C GLN A 44 16.49 39.85 17.92
N ILE A 45 16.56 40.18 16.61
CA ILE A 45 16.05 39.31 15.54
C ILE A 45 16.87 38.02 15.48
N LEU A 46 18.19 38.12 15.59
CA LEU A 46 19.09 36.96 15.58
C LEU A 46 18.89 36.08 16.83
N GLU A 47 18.72 36.68 18.00
CA GLU A 47 18.44 36.00 19.26
C GLU A 47 17.10 35.26 19.20
N LYS A 48 16.01 35.92 18.79
CA LYS A 48 14.71 35.26 18.57
C LYS A 48 14.79 34.11 17.56
N ARG A 49 15.57 34.27 16.50
CA ARG A 49 15.81 33.20 15.50
C ARG A 49 16.59 32.02 16.09
N ARG A 50 17.59 32.27 16.94
CA ARG A 50 18.34 31.22 17.66
C ARG A 50 17.45 30.51 18.67
N ALA A 51 16.62 31.25 19.41
CA ALA A 51 15.70 30.71 20.41
C ALA A 51 14.56 29.88 19.80
N SER A 52 14.04 30.27 18.63
CA SER A 52 12.96 29.52 17.95
C SER A 52 13.41 28.14 17.43
N TYR A 53 14.71 27.98 17.11
CA TYR A 53 15.27 26.74 16.58
C TYR A 53 16.66 26.50 17.18
N PRO A 54 16.75 26.05 18.44
CA PRO A 54 18.03 25.80 19.11
C PRO A 54 18.86 24.75 18.36
N ASP A 55 18.20 23.83 17.65
CA ASP A 55 18.82 22.87 16.74
C ASP A 55 18.21 22.97 15.33
N ARG A 56 18.82 23.82 14.50
CA ARG A 56 18.45 23.99 13.08
C ARG A 56 18.64 22.70 12.28
N GLN A 57 19.55 21.82 12.70
CA GLN A 57 19.86 20.57 11.99
C GLN A 57 18.74 19.55 12.17
N SER A 58 18.25 19.31 13.39
CA SER A 58 17.11 18.39 13.60
C SER A 58 15.82 18.88 12.94
N HIS A 59 15.57 20.19 12.93
CA HIS A 59 14.40 20.73 12.25
C HIS A 59 14.50 20.52 10.73
N ALA A 60 15.65 20.82 10.11
CA ALA A 60 15.86 20.55 8.69
C ALA A 60 15.70 19.06 8.34
N LEU A 61 16.27 18.16 9.15
CA LEU A 61 16.13 16.71 8.99
C LEU A 61 14.69 16.23 9.14
N LYS A 62 13.93 16.78 10.09
CA LYS A 62 12.50 16.48 10.27
C LYS A 62 11.67 16.87 9.04
N TYR A 63 11.91 18.07 8.49
CA TYR A 63 11.20 18.55 7.30
C TYR A 63 11.57 17.76 6.06
N GLU A 64 12.85 17.41 5.90
CA GLU A 64 13.29 16.57 4.80
C GLU A 64 12.67 15.16 4.86
N LYS A 65 12.63 14.56 6.06
CA LYS A 65 11.96 13.28 6.30
C LYS A 65 10.47 13.36 5.97
N GLU A 66 9.77 14.40 6.40
CA GLU A 66 8.33 14.58 6.12
C GLU A 66 8.07 14.83 4.63
N ARG A 67 8.90 15.65 3.97
CA ARG A 67 8.85 15.87 2.52
C ARG A 67 9.09 14.58 1.74
N TYR A 68 10.04 13.74 2.19
CA TYR A 68 10.28 12.44 1.58
C TYR A 68 9.11 11.49 1.82
N ARG A 69 8.55 11.42 3.04
CA ARG A 69 7.36 10.61 3.37
C ARG A 69 6.18 10.98 2.47
N THR A 70 5.78 12.24 2.44
CA THR A 70 4.67 12.74 1.61
C THR A 70 4.89 12.49 0.12
N LYS A 71 6.10 12.73 -0.39
CA LYS A 71 6.46 12.37 -1.79
C LYS A 71 6.35 10.86 -2.03
N THR A 72 6.83 10.03 -1.11
CA THR A 72 6.72 8.57 -1.24
C THR A 72 5.29 8.08 -1.15
N ASP A 73 4.43 8.70 -0.34
CA ASP A 73 3.04 8.29 -0.17
C ASP A 73 2.22 8.64 -1.41
N PHE A 74 2.45 9.80 -2.02
CA PHE A 74 1.88 10.13 -3.33
C PHE A 74 2.30 9.12 -4.41
N VAL A 75 3.59 8.77 -4.47
CA VAL A 75 4.10 7.79 -5.44
C VAL A 75 3.50 6.41 -5.19
N LYS A 76 3.39 5.97 -3.93
CA LYS A 76 2.73 4.71 -3.55
C LYS A 76 1.26 4.71 -3.94
N ALA A 77 0.52 5.77 -3.65
CA ALA A 77 -0.90 5.89 -3.98
C ALA A 77 -1.12 5.86 -5.50
N SER A 78 -0.28 6.56 -6.26
CA SER A 78 -0.30 6.53 -7.73
C SER A 78 0.01 5.13 -8.27
N ALA A 79 1.06 4.48 -7.77
CA ALA A 79 1.40 3.10 -8.15
C ALA A 79 0.28 2.10 -7.80
N HIS A 80 -0.36 2.25 -6.64
CA HIS A 80 -1.51 1.46 -6.23
C HIS A 80 -2.67 1.64 -7.22
N ARG A 81 -3.02 2.88 -7.56
CA ARG A 81 -4.06 3.18 -8.56
C ARG A 81 -3.76 2.57 -9.92
N CYS A 82 -2.53 2.69 -10.40
CA CYS A 82 -2.10 2.06 -11.66
C CYS A 82 -2.22 0.53 -11.63
N LYS A 83 -1.87 -0.11 -10.50
CA LYS A 83 -2.05 -1.55 -10.31
C LYS A 83 -3.52 -1.94 -10.31
N LEU A 84 -4.36 -1.19 -9.60
CA LEU A 84 -5.80 -1.44 -9.51
C LEU A 84 -6.50 -1.28 -10.86
N ASN A 85 -6.24 -0.19 -11.58
CA ASN A 85 -6.80 0.05 -12.92
C ASN A 85 -6.44 -1.09 -13.89
N ARG A 86 -5.19 -1.56 -13.85
CA ARG A 86 -4.76 -2.70 -14.66
C ARG A 86 -5.45 -4.00 -14.24
N LYS A 87 -5.64 -4.23 -12.93
CA LYS A 87 -6.40 -5.39 -12.45
C LYS A 87 -7.83 -5.35 -12.99
N ILE A 88 -8.51 -4.20 -12.89
CA ILE A 88 -9.87 -4.00 -13.41
C ILE A 88 -9.96 -4.30 -14.90
N GLU A 89 -9.08 -3.68 -15.70
CA GLU A 89 -9.05 -3.84 -17.16
C GLU A 89 -8.90 -5.31 -17.58
N VAL A 90 -7.94 -6.01 -16.97
CA VAL A 90 -7.62 -7.40 -17.30
C VAL A 90 -8.70 -8.36 -16.80
N ILE A 91 -9.21 -8.18 -15.58
CA ILE A 91 -10.31 -9.00 -15.06
C ILE A 91 -11.56 -8.80 -15.91
N ARG A 92 -11.89 -7.56 -16.28
CA ARG A 92 -13.02 -7.25 -17.16
C ARG A 92 -12.88 -7.94 -18.51
N HIS A 93 -11.69 -7.93 -19.11
CA HIS A 93 -11.43 -8.63 -20.38
C HIS A 93 -11.69 -10.13 -20.25
N TYR A 94 -11.02 -10.83 -19.34
CA TYR A 94 -11.11 -12.29 -19.22
C TYR A 94 -12.42 -12.81 -18.62
N SER A 95 -13.27 -11.92 -18.11
CA SER A 95 -14.62 -12.26 -17.63
C SER A 95 -15.72 -11.81 -18.60
N ASN A 96 -15.37 -11.40 -19.82
CA ASN A 96 -16.31 -10.86 -20.81
C ASN A 96 -17.22 -9.76 -20.25
N GLY A 97 -16.66 -8.88 -19.42
CA GLY A 97 -17.37 -7.76 -18.80
C GLY A 97 -18.05 -8.08 -17.46
N SER A 98 -18.31 -9.35 -17.13
CA SER A 98 -19.05 -9.73 -15.93
C SER A 98 -18.34 -9.37 -14.63
N MET A 99 -17.00 -9.42 -14.61
CA MET A 99 -16.18 -9.27 -13.41
C MET A 99 -16.59 -10.24 -12.28
N VAL A 100 -16.92 -11.48 -12.65
CA VAL A 100 -17.30 -12.57 -11.74
C VAL A 100 -16.33 -13.74 -11.92
N CYS A 101 -16.14 -14.52 -10.85
CA CYS A 101 -15.45 -15.81 -10.90
C CYS A 101 -16.13 -16.77 -11.89
N ALA A 102 -15.36 -17.45 -12.74
CA ALA A 102 -15.89 -18.40 -13.72
C ALA A 102 -16.54 -19.66 -13.09
N ARG A 103 -16.36 -19.90 -11.77
CA ARG A 103 -16.84 -21.10 -11.07
C ARG A 103 -17.87 -20.82 -9.96
N CYS A 104 -18.02 -19.59 -9.52
CA CYS A 104 -18.94 -19.24 -8.45
C CYS A 104 -19.40 -17.78 -8.54
N PRO A 105 -20.44 -17.37 -7.81
CA PRO A 105 -20.97 -16.00 -7.90
C PRO A 105 -20.08 -14.89 -7.32
N GLU A 106 -18.84 -15.18 -6.91
CA GLU A 106 -17.95 -14.18 -6.32
C GLU A 106 -17.61 -13.07 -7.33
N SER A 107 -17.93 -11.83 -6.98
CA SER A 107 -17.71 -10.63 -7.82
C SER A 107 -16.81 -9.59 -7.16
N ASN A 108 -16.40 -9.79 -5.90
CA ASN A 108 -15.53 -8.86 -5.22
C ASN A 108 -14.14 -8.87 -5.88
N LEU A 109 -13.77 -7.74 -6.49
CA LEU A 109 -12.50 -7.55 -7.17
C LEU A 109 -11.29 -7.89 -6.28
N ALA A 110 -11.38 -7.69 -4.96
CA ALA A 110 -10.31 -8.06 -4.02
C ALA A 110 -10.05 -9.57 -4.01
N PHE A 111 -11.09 -10.39 -4.24
CA PHE A 111 -11.02 -11.84 -4.21
C PHE A 111 -10.73 -12.48 -5.57
N LEU A 112 -10.91 -11.74 -6.65
CA LEU A 112 -10.65 -12.21 -8.02
C LEU A 112 -9.16 -12.21 -8.37
N CYS A 113 -8.72 -13.25 -9.06
CA CYS A 113 -7.39 -13.43 -9.60
C CYS A 113 -7.40 -14.10 -10.98
N LEU A 114 -6.29 -13.98 -11.70
CA LEU A 114 -6.06 -14.75 -12.92
C LEU A 114 -5.59 -16.16 -12.58
N ASP A 115 -6.19 -17.14 -13.25
CA ASP A 115 -5.80 -18.53 -13.25
C ASP A 115 -5.48 -18.99 -14.67
N HIS A 116 -4.52 -19.90 -14.83
CA HIS A 116 -4.14 -20.46 -16.13
C HIS A 116 -5.16 -21.52 -16.53
N VAL A 117 -5.79 -21.36 -17.69
CA VAL A 117 -6.85 -22.30 -18.16
C VAL A 117 -6.31 -23.73 -18.23
N SER A 118 -5.10 -23.91 -18.76
CA SER A 118 -4.46 -25.20 -19.00
C SER A 118 -3.64 -25.76 -17.82
N ASP A 119 -3.74 -25.16 -16.62
CA ASP A 119 -2.97 -25.56 -15.44
C ASP A 119 -1.43 -25.55 -15.62
N ASP A 120 -0.95 -24.89 -16.68
CA ASP A 120 0.45 -24.83 -17.13
C ASP A 120 1.21 -23.64 -16.54
N GLY A 121 0.67 -22.99 -15.51
CA GLY A 121 1.17 -21.72 -15.01
C GLY A 121 2.62 -21.75 -14.54
N ALA A 122 3.12 -22.91 -14.09
CA ALA A 122 4.53 -23.07 -13.74
C ALA A 122 5.44 -22.96 -14.98
N GLU A 123 5.08 -23.61 -16.07
CA GLU A 123 5.84 -23.61 -17.32
C GLU A 123 5.71 -22.28 -18.04
N HIS A 124 4.50 -21.71 -18.10
CA HIS A 124 4.29 -20.37 -18.61
C HIS A 124 5.13 -19.34 -17.84
N ARG A 125 5.20 -19.43 -16.49
CA ARG A 125 6.05 -18.54 -15.69
C ARG A 125 7.53 -18.65 -16.01
N LYS A 126 8.03 -19.86 -16.28
CA LYS A 126 9.43 -20.07 -16.66
C LYS A 126 9.71 -19.57 -18.08
N ARG A 127 8.85 -19.91 -19.04
CA ARG A 127 9.02 -19.59 -20.47
C ARG A 127 9.01 -18.09 -20.74
N GLU A 128 8.11 -17.35 -20.09
CA GLU A 128 7.86 -15.93 -20.38
C GLU A 128 8.42 -14.97 -19.31
N ASP A 129 9.20 -15.47 -18.33
CA ASP A 129 9.59 -14.73 -17.09
C ASP A 129 8.39 -13.98 -16.47
N LEU A 130 7.25 -14.66 -16.36
CA LEU A 130 5.95 -14.06 -16.01
C LEU A 130 5.89 -13.67 -14.53
N ARG A 131 6.47 -12.52 -14.17
CA ARG A 131 6.41 -11.93 -12.82
C ARG A 131 5.13 -11.14 -12.55
N HIS A 132 4.52 -10.61 -13.61
CA HIS A 132 3.39 -9.69 -13.53
C HIS A 132 2.29 -10.08 -14.52
N PRO A 133 1.46 -11.09 -14.19
CA PRO A 133 0.51 -11.69 -15.14
C PRO A 133 -0.45 -10.66 -15.75
N TYR A 134 -0.97 -9.73 -14.94
CA TYR A 134 -1.80 -8.63 -15.43
C TYR A 134 -1.09 -7.70 -16.42
N MET A 135 0.19 -7.41 -16.20
CA MET A 135 0.98 -6.58 -17.11
C MET A 135 1.29 -7.32 -18.41
N TRP A 136 1.64 -8.59 -18.29
CA TRP A 136 1.94 -9.44 -19.44
C TRP A 136 0.70 -9.64 -20.32
N ALA A 137 -0.48 -9.90 -19.73
CA ALA A 137 -1.72 -10.06 -20.48
C ALA A 137 -2.01 -8.82 -21.32
N LYS A 138 -1.92 -7.62 -20.73
CA LYS A 138 -2.11 -6.36 -21.44
C LYS A 138 -1.07 -6.13 -22.55
N ARG A 139 0.20 -6.43 -22.30
CA ARG A 139 1.29 -6.25 -23.29
C ARG A 139 1.18 -7.20 -24.48
N ASN A 140 0.61 -8.38 -24.28
CA ASN A 140 0.50 -9.41 -25.31
C ASN A 140 -0.90 -9.45 -25.97
N GLY A 141 -1.72 -8.41 -25.80
CA GLY A 141 -3.03 -8.32 -26.45
C GLY A 141 -4.07 -9.29 -25.90
N PHE A 142 -3.97 -9.65 -24.61
CA PHE A 142 -4.89 -10.52 -23.89
C PHE A 142 -5.07 -11.92 -24.51
N PRO A 143 -3.99 -12.72 -24.63
CA PRO A 143 -4.11 -14.08 -25.17
C PRO A 143 -5.01 -14.94 -24.28
N PRO A 144 -5.77 -15.91 -24.84
CA PRO A 144 -6.81 -16.67 -24.15
C PRO A 144 -6.25 -17.79 -23.25
N VAL A 145 -5.20 -17.48 -22.48
CA VAL A 145 -4.50 -18.42 -21.60
C VAL A 145 -4.95 -18.31 -20.14
N PHE A 146 -5.73 -17.27 -19.81
CA PHE A 146 -6.23 -17.03 -18.47
C PHE A 146 -7.76 -17.11 -18.39
N GLN A 147 -8.23 -17.48 -17.21
CA GLN A 147 -9.61 -17.32 -16.74
C GLN A 147 -9.62 -16.50 -15.45
N VAL A 148 -10.78 -15.93 -15.11
CA VAL A 148 -10.99 -15.24 -13.84
C VAL A 148 -11.55 -16.21 -12.81
N LEU A 149 -10.85 -16.41 -11.70
CA LEU A 149 -11.33 -17.18 -10.55
C LEU A 149 -11.22 -16.36 -9.27
N CYS A 150 -12.02 -16.66 -8.25
CA CYS A 150 -11.71 -16.22 -6.90
C CYS A 150 -10.58 -17.06 -6.30
N HIS A 151 -9.88 -16.54 -5.28
CA HIS A 151 -8.77 -17.24 -4.64
C HIS A 151 -9.16 -18.63 -4.08
N ASN A 152 -10.38 -18.78 -3.57
CA ASN A 152 -10.91 -20.08 -3.12
C ASN A 152 -11.02 -21.06 -4.29
N CYS A 153 -11.70 -20.69 -5.39
CA CYS A 153 -11.86 -21.54 -6.57
C CYS A 153 -10.52 -21.88 -7.24
N ASN A 154 -9.59 -20.93 -7.29
CA ASN A 154 -8.24 -21.16 -7.79
C ASN A 154 -7.50 -22.21 -6.93
N CYS A 155 -7.61 -22.12 -5.60
CA CYS A 155 -7.01 -23.09 -4.69
C CYS A 155 -7.61 -24.49 -4.85
N VAL A 156 -8.94 -24.58 -4.97
CA VAL A 156 -9.66 -25.84 -5.21
C VAL A 156 -9.22 -26.46 -6.53
N LYS A 157 -9.21 -25.70 -7.62
CA LYS A 157 -8.75 -26.15 -8.95
C LYS A 157 -7.35 -26.76 -8.88
N ASN A 158 -6.40 -26.05 -8.27
CA ASN A 158 -5.03 -26.54 -8.14
C ASN A 158 -4.92 -27.81 -7.27
N SER A 159 -5.87 -28.05 -6.35
CA SER A 159 -5.92 -29.29 -5.56
C SER A 159 -6.58 -30.46 -6.30
N GLU A 160 -7.34 -30.19 -7.36
CA GLU A 160 -8.10 -31.18 -8.14
C GLU A 160 -7.40 -31.59 -9.44
N ARG A 161 -6.26 -30.95 -9.79
CA ARG A 161 -5.51 -31.29 -11.00
C ARG A 161 -5.02 -32.76 -10.97
N PRO A 162 -4.99 -33.47 -12.11
CA PRO A 162 -4.55 -34.87 -12.17
C PRO A 162 -3.11 -35.09 -11.65
N GLU A 163 -2.23 -34.12 -11.88
CA GLU A 163 -0.82 -34.17 -11.48
C GLU A 163 -0.59 -33.70 -10.03
N ALA A 164 -1.64 -33.41 -9.26
CA ALA A 164 -1.50 -33.12 -7.84
C ALA A 164 -1.13 -34.39 -7.11
N SER A 165 0.00 -34.36 -6.40
CA SER A 165 0.33 -35.41 -5.44
C SER A 165 -0.82 -35.56 -4.45
N PRO A 166 -1.29 -36.77 -4.15
CA PRO A 166 -2.31 -37.00 -3.14
C PRO A 166 -1.94 -36.28 -1.85
N ARG A 167 -2.92 -35.61 -1.23
CA ARG A 167 -2.68 -34.92 0.03
C ARG A 167 -2.30 -35.96 1.07
N ASN A 168 -1.09 -35.85 1.61
CA ASN A 168 -0.62 -36.74 2.67
C ASN A 168 -1.62 -36.72 3.84
N PRO A 169 -2.24 -37.86 4.20
CA PRO A 169 -3.30 -37.91 5.21
C PRO A 169 -2.87 -37.37 6.57
N ALA A 170 -1.64 -37.65 7.01
CA ALA A 170 -1.11 -37.14 8.27
C ALA A 170 -0.94 -35.61 8.25
N ARG A 171 -0.54 -35.02 7.11
CA ARG A 171 -0.49 -33.56 6.96
C ARG A 171 -1.88 -32.93 6.97
N LEU A 172 -2.87 -33.59 6.37
CA LEU A 172 -4.26 -33.13 6.41
C LEU A 172 -4.83 -33.20 7.83
N ALA A 173 -4.62 -34.31 8.55
CA ALA A 173 -5.03 -34.46 9.93
C ALA A 173 -4.41 -33.39 10.84
N THR A 174 -3.10 -33.13 10.70
CA THR A 174 -2.42 -32.06 11.45
C THR A 174 -3.02 -30.69 11.13
N LYS A 175 -3.34 -30.42 9.86
CA LYS A 175 -3.98 -29.16 9.45
C LYS A 175 -5.36 -28.99 10.11
N VAL A 176 -6.19 -30.03 10.06
CA VAL A 176 -7.54 -30.05 10.66
C VAL A 176 -7.45 -29.83 12.17
N GLU A 177 -6.61 -30.60 12.86
CA GLU A 177 -6.42 -30.51 14.32
C GLU A 177 -6.03 -29.10 14.77
N VAL A 178 -5.01 -28.52 14.13
CA VAL A 178 -4.55 -27.17 14.47
C VAL A 178 -5.65 -26.13 14.22
N MET A 179 -6.30 -26.17 13.05
CA MET A 179 -7.37 -25.21 12.75
C MET A 179 -8.55 -25.37 13.70
N SER A 180 -8.89 -26.60 14.08
CA SER A 180 -9.92 -26.89 15.06
C SER A 180 -9.62 -26.30 16.44
N ALA A 181 -8.36 -26.34 16.88
CA ALA A 181 -7.94 -25.70 18.12
C ALA A 181 -8.17 -24.18 18.09
N TYR A 182 -7.82 -23.52 16.98
CA TYR A 182 -8.03 -22.07 16.79
C TYR A 182 -9.50 -21.66 16.56
N CYS A 183 -10.37 -22.59 16.15
CA CYS A 183 -11.80 -22.36 15.96
C CYS A 183 -12.68 -22.86 17.12
N SER A 184 -12.07 -23.43 18.17
CA SER A 184 -12.76 -24.13 19.26
C SER A 184 -13.80 -25.15 18.75
N GLY A 185 -13.45 -25.92 17.71
CA GLY A 185 -14.35 -26.88 17.07
C GLY A 185 -14.10 -27.05 15.57
N THR A 186 -15.14 -26.93 14.75
CA THR A 186 -15.05 -27.12 13.30
C THR A 186 -14.19 -26.03 12.64
N PRO A 187 -13.18 -26.40 11.81
CA PRO A 187 -12.39 -25.43 11.07
C PRO A 187 -13.26 -24.56 10.16
N ARG A 188 -13.16 -23.24 10.32
CA ARG A 188 -13.90 -22.26 9.51
C ARG A 188 -13.18 -20.94 9.43
N CYS A 189 -13.47 -20.18 8.38
CA CYS A 189 -12.99 -18.83 8.23
C CYS A 189 -13.55 -17.94 9.35
N ALA A 190 -12.70 -17.10 9.96
CA ALA A 190 -13.12 -16.15 10.97
C ALA A 190 -13.94 -14.97 10.42
N MET A 191 -13.97 -14.78 9.10
CA MET A 191 -14.63 -13.64 8.44
C MET A 191 -15.82 -14.03 7.55
N CYS A 192 -16.05 -15.32 7.29
CA CYS A 192 -17.20 -15.76 6.51
C CYS A 192 -17.58 -17.22 6.80
N PRO A 193 -18.75 -17.69 6.35
CA PRO A 193 -19.22 -19.06 6.63
C PRO A 193 -18.43 -20.21 5.98
N ILE A 194 -17.34 -19.94 5.25
CA ILE A 194 -16.58 -21.00 4.57
C ILE A 194 -15.85 -21.88 5.58
N ASP A 195 -16.08 -23.19 5.47
CA ASP A 195 -15.49 -24.25 6.29
C ASP A 195 -14.74 -25.32 5.46
N ASP A 196 -14.67 -25.17 4.14
CA ASP A 196 -13.93 -26.10 3.28
C ASP A 196 -12.41 -26.06 3.57
N ILE A 197 -11.92 -27.14 4.20
CA ILE A 197 -10.51 -27.33 4.58
C ILE A 197 -9.51 -27.17 3.42
N ARG A 198 -9.95 -27.32 2.17
CA ARG A 198 -9.10 -27.11 0.98
C ARG A 198 -8.70 -25.66 0.84
N VAL A 199 -9.57 -24.72 1.21
CA VAL A 199 -9.34 -23.28 1.05
C VAL A 199 -8.99 -22.56 2.35
N LEU A 200 -9.10 -23.21 3.51
CA LEU A 200 -8.68 -22.62 4.78
C LEU A 200 -7.14 -22.55 4.92
N SER A 201 -6.63 -21.49 5.53
CA SER A 201 -5.21 -21.30 5.92
C SER A 201 -5.09 -20.56 7.25
N MET A 202 -3.93 -20.70 7.89
CA MET A 202 -3.56 -19.90 9.06
C MET A 202 -3.10 -18.51 8.62
N ASP A 203 -3.65 -17.49 9.27
CA ASP A 203 -3.33 -16.09 9.08
C ASP A 203 -2.81 -15.46 10.39
N HIS A 204 -1.97 -14.45 10.26
CA HIS A 204 -1.44 -13.66 11.37
C HIS A 204 -2.37 -12.50 11.67
N VAL A 205 -2.88 -12.41 12.90
CA VAL A 205 -3.84 -11.37 13.31
C VAL A 205 -3.25 -9.96 13.18
N ASP A 206 -1.95 -9.81 13.39
CA ASP A 206 -1.21 -8.54 13.31
C ASP A 206 -0.60 -8.26 11.91
N GLY A 207 -0.81 -9.15 10.93
CA GLY A 207 -0.22 -9.05 9.60
C GLY A 207 1.30 -9.26 9.56
N TRP A 208 1.93 -9.75 10.64
CA TRP A 208 3.38 -9.94 10.74
C TRP A 208 3.90 -11.25 10.09
N GLY A 209 3.17 -11.80 9.12
CA GLY A 209 3.50 -13.10 8.53
C GLY A 209 4.85 -13.15 7.79
N SER A 210 5.34 -12.03 7.24
CA SER A 210 6.66 -11.97 6.59
C SER A 210 7.80 -12.12 7.61
N GLY A 211 7.69 -11.47 8.76
CA GLY A 211 8.61 -11.58 9.87
C GLY A 211 8.60 -12.98 10.47
N HIS A 212 7.40 -13.55 10.69
CA HIS A 212 7.30 -14.90 11.21
C HIS A 212 7.92 -15.95 10.27
N ARG A 213 7.73 -15.83 8.95
CA ARG A 213 8.38 -16.74 7.97
C ARG A 213 9.90 -16.62 8.01
N LYS A 214 10.45 -15.42 8.22
CA LYS A 214 11.90 -15.21 8.38
C LYS A 214 12.39 -15.90 9.66
N TRP A 215 11.72 -15.66 10.79
CA TRP A 215 12.02 -16.29 12.07
C TRP A 215 11.96 -17.82 11.97
N MET A 216 10.94 -18.38 11.32
CA MET A 216 10.81 -19.83 11.12
C MET A 216 12.02 -20.42 10.38
N LYS A 217 12.50 -19.74 9.33
CA LYS A 217 13.69 -20.17 8.58
C LYS A 217 14.94 -20.15 9.46
N GLU A 218 15.13 -19.07 10.22
CA GLU A 218 16.27 -18.90 11.13
C GLU A 218 16.27 -19.92 12.28
N ASN A 219 15.09 -20.38 12.69
CA ASN A 219 14.91 -21.36 13.78
C ASN A 219 14.67 -22.79 13.28
N GLY A 220 14.92 -23.08 11.99
CA GLY A 220 14.78 -24.43 11.43
C GLY A 220 13.35 -24.98 11.37
N VAL A 221 12.34 -24.14 11.57
CA VAL A 221 10.93 -24.51 11.54
C VAL A 221 10.45 -24.64 10.09
N ARG A 222 10.16 -25.87 9.65
CA ARG A 222 9.75 -26.15 8.25
C ARG A 222 8.24 -26.23 8.02
N ASN A 223 7.45 -26.41 9.08
CA ASN A 223 6.00 -26.61 8.98
C ASN A 223 5.28 -25.83 10.08
N LEU A 224 4.48 -24.83 9.67
CA LEU A 224 3.74 -23.96 10.58
C LEU A 224 2.78 -24.74 11.48
N TYR A 225 1.98 -25.65 10.91
CA TYR A 225 0.99 -26.42 11.67
C TYR A 225 1.64 -27.27 12.77
N VAL A 226 2.75 -27.94 12.44
CA VAL A 226 3.52 -28.72 13.42
C VAL A 226 4.07 -27.83 14.53
N HIS A 227 4.56 -26.63 14.17
CA HIS A 227 5.06 -25.66 15.15
C HIS A 227 3.94 -25.18 16.08
N LEU A 228 2.81 -24.73 15.55
CA LEU A 228 1.67 -24.27 16.35
C LEU A 228 1.18 -25.35 17.31
N LYS A 229 1.10 -26.60 16.85
CA LYS A 229 0.77 -27.75 17.71
C LYS A 229 1.78 -27.95 18.84
N LYS A 230 3.09 -27.94 18.53
CA LYS A 230 4.16 -28.13 19.53
C LYS A 230 4.25 -26.98 20.54
N SER A 231 3.90 -25.77 20.11
CA SER A 231 3.91 -24.57 20.94
C SER A 231 2.63 -24.36 21.76
N GLY A 232 1.71 -25.33 21.75
CA GLY A 232 0.47 -25.25 22.54
C GLY A 232 -0.53 -24.23 22.01
N TYR A 233 -0.60 -24.03 20.69
CA TYR A 233 -1.54 -23.13 20.02
C TYR A 233 -1.45 -21.68 20.50
N PRO A 234 -0.31 -21.00 20.31
CA PRO A 234 -0.13 -19.63 20.79
C PRO A 234 -1.14 -18.67 20.14
N ALA A 235 -1.51 -17.61 20.85
CA ALA A 235 -2.33 -16.53 20.33
C ALA A 235 -1.66 -15.80 19.14
N GLY A 236 -2.40 -14.95 18.45
CA GLY A 236 -1.90 -14.16 17.31
C GLY A 236 -2.13 -14.80 15.94
N PHE A 237 -2.83 -15.94 15.89
CA PHE A 237 -3.26 -16.58 14.65
C PHE A 237 -4.77 -16.72 14.58
N ARG A 238 -5.29 -16.79 13.36
CA ARG A 238 -6.69 -17.13 13.07
C ARG A 238 -6.79 -17.96 11.80
N VAL A 239 -7.93 -18.59 11.60
CA VAL A 239 -8.23 -19.36 10.38
C VAL A 239 -8.99 -18.47 9.40
N LEU A 240 -8.50 -18.36 8.16
CA LEU A 240 -9.15 -17.63 7.07
C LEU A 240 -9.27 -18.51 5.82
N CYS A 241 -10.29 -18.28 4.98
CA CYS A 241 -10.31 -18.82 3.63
C CYS A 241 -9.34 -18.06 2.71
N GLN A 242 -8.97 -18.62 1.55
CA GLN A 242 -8.01 -17.99 0.63
C GLN A 242 -8.48 -16.62 0.13
N ASN A 243 -9.79 -16.42 -0.10
CA ASN A 243 -10.32 -15.08 -0.45
C ASN A 243 -9.96 -14.05 0.61
N HIS A 244 -10.21 -14.35 1.88
CA HIS A 244 -9.94 -13.44 3.00
C HIS A 244 -8.46 -13.34 3.39
N ASN A 245 -7.67 -14.39 3.15
CA ASN A 245 -6.24 -14.41 3.42
C ASN A 245 -5.43 -13.64 2.36
N MET A 246 -5.91 -13.64 1.11
CA MET A 246 -5.22 -13.02 -0.03
C MET A 246 -5.81 -11.66 -0.42
N GLY A 247 -7.11 -11.47 -0.23
CA GLY A 247 -7.77 -10.19 -0.42
C GLY A 247 -7.38 -9.24 0.71
N GLU A 248 -7.08 -8.00 0.36
CA GLU A 248 -7.09 -6.93 1.37
C GLU A 248 -8.48 -6.93 2.01
N TYR A 249 -8.52 -7.01 3.34
CA TYR A 249 -9.73 -7.10 4.16
C TYR A 249 -10.92 -6.41 3.50
N CYS A 250 -12.05 -7.11 3.39
CA CYS A 250 -13.34 -6.47 3.17
C CYS A 250 -13.52 -5.42 4.26
N MET A 251 -13.18 -4.16 3.98
CA MET A 251 -13.88 -3.06 4.61
C MET A 251 -15.23 -3.06 3.91
N ALA A 252 -16.20 -3.70 4.58
CA ALA A 252 -17.61 -3.47 4.31
C ALA A 252 -17.91 -1.97 4.45
#